data_AF-W4VBA3-F1
#
_entry.id   AF-W4VBA3-F1
#
_cell.length_a   1.000
_cell.length_b   1.000
_cell.length_c   1.000
_cell.angle_alpha   90.00
_cell.angle_beta   90.00
_cell.angle_gamma   90.00
#
_symmetry.space_group_name_H-M   'P 1'
#
loop_
_entity.id
_entity.type
_entity.pdbx_description
1 polymer ?
#
loop_
_entity_poly.entity_id
_entity_poly.type
_entity_poly.pdbx_seq_one_letter_code
_entity_poly.pdbx_strand_id
1 'polypeptide(L)'
;MAKFDRCFEKCNPFVAGRKDYRWWKIASPVHLNNILYQMKIDVPILFNPLVLMAHFKYRHLLVGVYEDKTRNLRYIVCGVPGVYWVDEKPFGKMCRWAQVNGNIPKYGAFGYWLVYINPTTGEILNMS
;
A
#
# COMPACT_ATOMS: atom_id res chain seq x y z
N MET A 1 -11.72 -3.83 -8.90
CA MET A 1 -11.97 -4.16 -7.48
C MET A 1 -12.39 -5.60 -7.31
N ALA A 2 -13.42 -6.07 -8.04
CA ALA A 2 -13.76 -7.50 -8.09
C ALA A 2 -12.57 -8.44 -8.43
N LYS A 3 -11.56 -7.97 -9.19
CA LYS A 3 -10.32 -8.72 -9.43
C LYS A 3 -9.51 -8.97 -8.14
N PHE A 4 -9.35 -7.98 -7.26
CA PHE A 4 -8.59 -8.16 -6.01
C PHE A 4 -9.29 -9.12 -5.06
N ASP A 5 -10.62 -9.02 -4.92
CA ASP A 5 -11.41 -9.93 -4.08
C ASP A 5 -11.30 -11.41 -4.51
N ARG A 6 -11.00 -11.68 -5.78
CA ARG A 6 -10.81 -13.04 -6.32
C ARG A 6 -9.37 -13.54 -6.22
N CYS A 7 -8.41 -12.63 -6.11
CA CYS A 7 -6.99 -12.96 -6.21
C CYS A 7 -6.24 -12.87 -4.88
N PHE A 8 -6.75 -12.11 -3.92
CA PHE A 8 -6.05 -11.78 -2.68
C PHE A 8 -6.94 -11.90 -1.44
N GLU A 9 -6.31 -12.20 -0.32
CA GLU A 9 -6.97 -12.26 0.98
C GLU A 9 -7.32 -10.85 1.46
N LYS A 10 -8.62 -10.57 1.64
CA LYS A 10 -9.08 -9.30 2.19
C LYS A 10 -8.69 -9.19 3.67
N CYS A 11 -8.23 -8.03 4.10
CA CYS A 11 -7.81 -7.79 5.47
C CYS A 11 -8.25 -6.42 6.00
N ASN A 12 -8.07 -6.21 7.30
CA ASN A 12 -8.19 -4.90 7.93
C ASN A 12 -6.90 -4.60 8.72
N PRO A 13 -5.88 -4.00 8.08
CA PRO A 13 -4.56 -3.85 8.67
C PRO A 13 -4.46 -2.72 9.70
N PHE A 14 -5.49 -1.89 9.86
CA PHE A 14 -5.48 -0.72 10.75
C PHE A 14 -6.67 -0.77 11.70
N VAL A 15 -6.43 -0.62 13.00
CA VAL A 15 -7.47 -0.66 14.04
C VAL A 15 -8.59 0.37 13.77
N ALA A 16 -8.24 1.53 13.22
CA ALA A 16 -9.21 2.58 12.89
C ALA A 16 -10.27 2.15 11.86
N GLY A 17 -10.02 1.10 11.07
CA GLY A 17 -11.04 0.46 10.22
C GLY A 17 -11.82 1.41 9.32
N ARG A 18 -11.14 2.35 8.66
CA ARG A 18 -11.82 3.37 7.86
C ARG A 18 -12.58 2.76 6.67
N LYS A 19 -13.85 3.13 6.52
CA LYS A 19 -14.79 2.56 5.52
C LYS A 19 -14.49 2.99 4.07
N ASP A 20 -13.77 4.10 3.90
CA ASP A 20 -13.31 4.61 2.60
C ASP A 20 -12.07 3.88 2.08
N TYR A 21 -11.53 2.93 2.86
CA TYR A 21 -10.49 2.02 2.43
C TYR A 21 -10.99 0.58 2.37
N ARG A 22 -10.42 -0.17 1.42
CA ARG A 22 -10.47 -1.63 1.38
C ARG A 22 -9.05 -2.14 1.18
N TRP A 23 -8.68 -3.21 1.87
CA TRP A 23 -7.31 -3.72 1.90
C TRP A 23 -7.28 -5.22 1.61
N TRP A 24 -6.18 -5.64 0.97
CA TRP A 24 -5.86 -7.03 0.71
C TRP A 24 -4.38 -7.28 0.98
N LYS A 25 -4.08 -8.47 1.51
CA LYS A 25 -2.72 -8.93 1.78
C LYS A 25 -2.13 -9.57 0.53
N ILE A 26 -0.91 -9.19 0.20
CA ILE A 26 -0.22 -9.59 -1.02
C ILE A 26 0.97 -10.47 -0.67
N ALA A 27 0.88 -11.76 -1.00
CA ALA A 27 1.97 -12.70 -0.80
C ALA A 27 3.05 -12.61 -1.91
N SER A 28 2.68 -12.19 -3.12
CA SER A 28 3.59 -12.12 -4.28
C SER A 28 3.50 -10.75 -4.97
N PRO A 29 4.56 -9.92 -4.93
CA PRO A 29 4.62 -8.64 -5.65
C PRO A 29 4.47 -8.83 -7.16
N VAL A 30 4.97 -9.93 -7.72
CA VAL A 30 4.83 -10.28 -9.14
C VAL A 30 3.36 -10.51 -9.50
N HIS A 31 2.62 -11.24 -8.65
CA HIS A 31 1.19 -11.46 -8.87
C HIS A 31 0.41 -10.14 -8.83
N LEU A 32 0.73 -9.25 -7.88
CA LEU A 32 0.15 -7.90 -7.84
C LEU A 32 0.45 -7.11 -9.12
N ASN A 33 1.72 -7.08 -9.54
CA ASN A 33 2.14 -6.39 -10.76
C ASN A 33 1.36 -6.86 -11.99
N ASN A 34 1.21 -8.17 -12.15
CA ASN A 34 0.48 -8.75 -13.28
C ASN A 34 -1.00 -8.32 -13.31
N ILE A 35 -1.67 -8.27 -12.14
CA ILE A 35 -3.05 -7.79 -12.07
C ILE A 35 -3.15 -6.31 -12.39
N LEU A 36 -2.24 -5.48 -11.86
CA LEU A 36 -2.20 -4.05 -12.14
C LEU A 36 -1.95 -3.78 -13.62
N TYR A 37 -1.02 -4.52 -14.23
CA TYR A 37 -0.74 -4.45 -15.66
C TYR A 37 -1.97 -4.80 -16.51
N GLN A 38 -2.72 -5.85 -16.15
CA GLN A 38 -4.00 -6.18 -16.80
C GLN A 38 -5.08 -5.10 -16.60
N MET A 39 -4.95 -4.26 -15.58
CA MET A 39 -5.79 -3.09 -15.36
C MET A 39 -5.27 -1.85 -16.08
N LYS A 40 -4.20 -1.97 -16.88
CA LYS A 40 -3.49 -0.87 -17.57
C LYS A 40 -2.87 0.14 -16.60
N ILE A 41 -2.43 -0.33 -15.44
CA ILE A 41 -1.79 0.48 -14.40
C ILE A 41 -0.36 -0.02 -14.28
N ASP A 42 0.59 0.82 -14.69
CA ASP A 42 2.00 0.53 -14.51
C ASP A 42 2.47 1.05 -13.14
N VAL A 43 3.08 0.17 -12.34
CA VAL A 43 3.48 0.46 -10.96
C VAL A 43 4.90 -0.09 -10.72
N PRO A 44 5.92 0.52 -11.36
CA PRO A 44 7.30 0.02 -11.30
C PRO A 44 7.88 0.02 -9.88
N ILE A 45 7.30 0.82 -8.97
CA ILE A 45 7.74 0.94 -7.58
C ILE A 45 7.68 -0.36 -6.77
N LEU A 46 6.93 -1.36 -7.22
CA LEU A 46 6.89 -2.68 -6.57
C LEU A 46 8.25 -3.40 -6.60
N PHE A 47 9.12 -3.05 -7.56
CA PHE A 47 10.45 -3.64 -7.73
C PHE A 47 11.59 -2.76 -7.17
N ASN A 48 11.25 -1.74 -6.38
CA ASN A 48 12.25 -1.00 -5.62
C ASN A 48 12.95 -1.96 -4.61
N PRO A 49 14.30 -1.92 -4.46
CA PRO A 49 15.03 -2.82 -3.58
C PRO A 49 14.52 -2.84 -2.14
N LEU A 50 14.17 -1.69 -1.56
CA LEU A 50 13.65 -1.59 -0.20
C LEU A 50 12.27 -2.24 -0.06
N VAL A 51 11.45 -2.22 -1.12
CA VAL A 51 10.17 -2.92 -1.16
C VAL A 51 10.37 -4.42 -1.20
N LEU A 52 11.30 -4.90 -2.02
CA LEU A 52 11.64 -6.32 -2.12
C LEU A 52 12.25 -6.85 -0.81
N MET A 53 13.12 -6.07 -0.16
CA MET A 53 13.69 -6.41 1.14
C MET A 53 12.62 -6.48 2.24
N ALA A 54 11.70 -5.51 2.29
CA ALA A 54 10.59 -5.53 3.22
C ALA A 54 9.66 -6.72 2.97
N HIS A 55 9.32 -7.00 1.71
CA HIS A 55 8.53 -8.18 1.34
C HIS A 55 9.22 -9.47 1.77
N PHE A 56 10.54 -9.58 1.57
CA PHE A 56 11.31 -10.75 1.99
C PHE A 56 11.29 -10.92 3.52
N LYS A 57 11.47 -9.83 4.28
CA LYS A 57 11.47 -9.82 5.76
C LYS A 57 10.09 -10.17 6.33
N TYR A 58 9.03 -9.54 5.85
CA TYR A 58 7.68 -9.62 6.43
C TYR A 58 6.74 -10.59 5.71
N ARG A 59 7.17 -11.17 4.59
CA ARG A 59 6.45 -12.16 3.77
C ARG A 59 5.12 -11.67 3.19
N HIS A 60 4.89 -10.36 3.17
CA HIS A 60 3.73 -9.77 2.52
C HIS A 60 3.95 -8.30 2.17
N LEU A 61 3.09 -7.79 1.29
CA LEU A 61 2.78 -6.38 1.11
C LEU A 61 1.28 -6.17 1.39
N LEU A 62 0.84 -4.92 1.37
CA LEU A 62 -0.57 -4.57 1.27
C LEU A 62 -0.85 -3.91 -0.08
N VAL A 63 -2.03 -4.22 -0.63
CA VAL A 63 -2.68 -3.36 -1.60
C VAL A 63 -4.01 -2.90 -1.02
N GLY A 64 -4.38 -1.67 -1.31
CA GLY A 64 -5.64 -1.11 -0.92
C GLY A 64 -6.23 -0.22 -1.99
N VAL A 65 -7.47 0.15 -1.76
CA VAL A 65 -8.22 1.08 -2.60
C VAL A 65 -8.80 2.13 -1.68
N TYR A 66 -8.50 3.38 -1.98
CA TYR A 66 -9.10 4.53 -1.34
C TYR A 66 -10.14 5.14 -2.28
N GLU A 67 -11.34 5.40 -1.77
CA GLU A 67 -12.42 6.04 -2.52
C GLU A 67 -13.11 7.11 -1.66
N ASP A 68 -13.00 8.37 -2.09
CA ASP A 68 -13.76 9.49 -1.54
C ASP A 68 -14.85 9.87 -2.53
N LYS A 69 -16.09 9.46 -2.21
CA LYS A 69 -17.26 9.71 -3.07
C LYS A 69 -17.63 11.18 -3.14
N THR A 70 -17.39 11.94 -2.09
CA THR A 70 -17.74 13.36 -2.02
C THR A 70 -16.84 14.19 -2.94
N ARG A 71 -15.55 13.83 -3.00
CA ARG A 71 -14.56 14.52 -3.85
C ARG A 71 -14.33 13.85 -5.20
N ASN A 72 -15.02 12.74 -5.47
CA ASN A 72 -14.80 11.89 -6.65
C ASN A 72 -13.32 11.48 -6.83
N LEU A 73 -12.63 11.16 -5.73
CA LEU A 73 -11.23 10.74 -5.73
C LEU A 73 -11.10 9.24 -5.55
N ARG A 74 -10.15 8.65 -6.28
CA ARG A 74 -9.84 7.22 -6.21
C ARG A 74 -8.35 6.98 -6.33
N TYR A 75 -7.80 6.17 -5.44
CA TYR A 75 -6.40 5.73 -5.49
C TYR A 75 -6.27 4.24 -5.27
N ILE A 76 -5.28 3.63 -5.94
CA ILE A 76 -4.68 2.39 -5.49
C ILE A 76 -3.62 2.75 -4.44
N VAL A 77 -3.57 2.01 -3.35
CA VAL A 77 -2.66 2.28 -2.25
C VAL A 77 -1.79 1.06 -2.04
N CYS A 78 -0.48 1.20 -2.20
CA CYS A 78 0.46 0.11 -1.88
C CYS A 78 1.04 0.37 -0.48
N GLY A 79 1.07 -0.66 0.36
CA GLY A 79 1.63 -0.60 1.70
C GLY A 79 2.83 -1.54 1.84
N VAL A 80 3.97 -0.96 2.20
CA VAL A 80 5.21 -1.70 2.44
C VAL A 80 5.40 -1.84 3.95
N PRO A 81 5.40 -3.07 4.51
CA PRO A 81 5.53 -3.26 5.95
C PRO A 81 6.88 -2.77 6.47
N GLY A 82 6.89 -2.30 7.70
CA GLY A 82 8.11 -1.89 8.38
C GLY A 82 7.90 -1.62 9.86
N VAL A 83 8.98 -1.17 10.50
CA VAL A 83 8.99 -0.65 11.87
C VAL A 83 9.43 0.82 11.84
N TYR A 84 8.62 1.70 12.42
CA TYR A 84 8.82 3.15 12.35
C TYR A 84 10.14 3.57 13.01
N TRP A 85 10.95 4.37 12.31
CA TRP A 85 12.31 4.81 12.68
C TRP A 85 13.36 3.70 12.85
N VAL A 86 13.04 2.46 12.47
CA VAL A 86 13.98 1.33 12.49
C VAL A 86 14.26 0.83 11.08
N ASP A 87 13.22 0.60 10.29
CA ASP A 87 13.37 0.22 8.89
C ASP A 87 13.47 1.45 7.98
N GLU A 88 14.24 1.31 6.89
CA GLU A 88 14.41 2.36 5.90
C GLU A 88 13.10 2.66 5.14
N LYS A 89 12.92 3.92 4.75
CA LYS A 89 11.73 4.41 4.06
C LYS A 89 11.84 4.20 2.55
N PRO A 90 11.00 3.35 1.90
CA PRO A 90 11.19 2.92 0.51
C PRO A 90 10.98 4.01 -0.56
N PHE A 91 10.23 5.08 -0.25
CA PHE A 91 9.77 6.06 -1.25
C PHE A 91 10.01 7.53 -0.88
N GLY A 92 10.93 7.83 0.03
CA GLY A 92 11.27 9.22 0.38
C GLY A 92 10.03 10.06 0.72
N LYS A 93 9.84 11.24 0.11
CA LYS A 93 8.68 12.11 0.39
C LYS A 93 7.34 11.62 -0.22
N MET A 94 7.35 10.58 -1.05
CA MET A 94 6.17 10.10 -1.78
C MET A 94 5.33 9.09 -0.98
N CYS A 95 5.75 8.75 0.24
CA CYS A 95 4.97 7.87 1.10
C CYS A 95 4.79 8.42 2.51
N ARG A 96 3.70 7.97 3.14
CA ARG A 96 3.32 8.31 4.51
C ARG A 96 3.29 7.07 5.38
N TRP A 97 3.58 7.24 6.66
CA TRP A 97 3.49 6.16 7.63
C TRP A 97 2.05 5.92 8.07
N ALA A 98 1.66 4.66 8.22
CA ALA A 98 0.44 4.25 8.92
C ALA A 98 0.76 3.04 9.79
N GLN A 99 0.62 3.18 11.11
CA GLN A 99 0.82 2.07 12.05
C GLN A 99 -0.46 1.25 12.21
N VAL A 100 -0.29 -0.04 12.51
CA VAL A 100 -1.41 -0.97 12.74
C VAL A 100 -2.25 -0.53 13.95
N ASN A 101 -1.56 -0.15 15.03
CA ASN A 101 -2.16 0.17 16.33
C ASN A 101 -2.03 1.66 16.66
N GLY A 102 -3.18 2.34 16.81
CA GLY A 102 -3.26 3.75 17.14
C GLY A 102 -2.98 4.68 15.96
N ASN A 103 -3.13 5.99 16.16
CA ASN A 103 -3.04 6.98 15.07
C ASN A 103 -1.81 7.91 15.14
N ILE A 104 -1.04 7.85 16.23
CA ILE A 104 0.14 8.70 16.46
C ILE A 104 1.43 7.88 16.23
N PRO A 105 2.24 8.18 15.21
CA PRO A 105 3.47 7.43 14.91
C PRO A 105 4.38 7.31 16.15
N LYS A 106 4.71 6.08 16.53
CA LYS A 106 5.58 5.79 17.68
C LYS A 106 6.81 5.03 17.24
N TYR A 107 7.98 5.41 17.76
CA TYR A 107 9.23 4.68 17.53
C TYR A 107 9.04 3.18 17.82
N GLY A 108 9.51 2.32 16.93
CA GLY A 108 9.39 0.87 17.09
C GLY A 108 7.99 0.31 16.79
N ALA A 109 7.01 1.13 16.42
CA ALA A 109 5.69 0.65 16.05
C ALA A 109 5.72 -0.06 14.68
N PHE A 110 5.03 -1.19 14.58
CA PHE A 110 4.82 -1.89 13.32
C PHE A 110 3.71 -1.22 12.50
N GLY A 111 3.90 -1.17 11.19
CA GLY A 111 3.00 -0.49 10.27
C GLY A 111 3.44 -0.62 8.83
N TYR A 112 2.96 0.32 8.01
CA TYR A 112 3.14 0.32 6.58
C TYR A 112 3.50 1.72 6.07
N TRP A 113 4.48 1.78 5.19
CA TRP A 113 4.72 2.92 4.31
C TRP A 113 3.73 2.88 3.15
N LEU A 114 2.80 3.83 3.13
CA LEU A 114 1.72 3.91 2.15
C LEU A 114 2.06 4.87 1.02
N VAL A 115 1.91 4.42 -0.21
CA VAL A 115 2.03 5.20 -1.44
C VAL A 115 0.71 5.17 -2.20
N TYR A 116 0.28 6.32 -2.72
CA TYR A 116 -1.01 6.50 -3.39
C TYR A 116 -0.76 6.66 -4.88
N ILE A 117 -1.43 5.83 -5.68
CA ILE A 117 -1.26 5.75 -7.13
C ILE A 117 -2.59 6.10 -7.78
N ASN A 118 -2.56 7.07 -8.68
CA ASN A 118 -3.70 7.38 -9.53
C ASN A 118 -3.92 6.21 -10.49
N PRO A 119 -5.08 5.53 -10.44
CA PRO A 119 -5.32 4.35 -11.28
C PRO A 119 -5.48 4.69 -12.77
N THR A 120 -5.66 5.96 -13.13
CA THR A 120 -5.80 6.41 -14.52
C THR A 120 -4.46 6.78 -15.12
N THR A 121 -3.59 7.47 -14.38
CA THR A 121 -2.30 7.98 -14.88
C THR A 121 -1.10 7.14 -14.45
N GLY A 122 -1.24 6.31 -13.41
CA GLY A 122 -0.12 5.62 -12.76
C GLY A 122 0.74 6.54 -11.89
N GLU A 123 0.44 7.83 -11.85
CA GLU A 123 1.22 8.81 -11.08
C GLU A 123 1.07 8.58 -9.58
N ILE A 124 2.18 8.77 -8.88
CA ILE A 124 2.23 8.72 -7.43
C ILE A 124 1.88 10.10 -6.89
N LEU A 125 0.94 10.15 -5.94
CA LEU A 125 0.62 11.36 -5.23
C LEU A 125 1.82 11.79 -4.38
N ASN A 126 2.33 12.99 -4.66
CA ASN A 126 3.34 13.61 -3.82
C ASN A 126 2.70 14.06 -2.50
N MET A 127 3.31 13.66 -1.39
CA MET A 127 2.83 13.95 -0.02
C MET A 127 3.61 15.12 0.62
N SER A 128 4.27 15.94 -0.19
CA SER A 128 5.05 17.13 0.23
C SER A 128 4.21 18.22 0.87
#